data_AF-A0A1F9NYB0-F1
#
_entry.id   AF-A0A1F9NYB0-F1
#
_cell.length_a   1.000
_cell.length_b   1.000
_cell.length_c   1.000
_cell.angle_alpha   90.00
_cell.angle_beta   90.00
_cell.angle_gamma   90.00
#
_symmetry.space_group_name_H-M   'P 1'
#
loop_
_entity.id
_entity.type
_entity.pdbx_description
1 polymer ?
#
loop_
_entity_poly.entity_id
_entity_poly.type
_entity_poly.pdbx_seq_one_letter_code
_entity_poly.pdbx_strand_id
1 'polypeptide(L)'
;MKICSLKSMLSIISSCLLLSVISSSVWAYTINGGSIDVGNVDTLLAQSDLGNSSTDGEKSWVESILGFEIILEYKNDGNFNWTKTDPINNAVDYIYAEHLDNSPEYYLIKMGNLKISPINYSHFLFSNLNEFSYAVIDLAAFGADLENINIGKVSHYDTFNDRSPVPEPATMLLFGFGLMGIAAVGKNKRKSI
;
A
#
# COMPACT_ATOMS: atom_id res chain seq x y z
N MET A 1 -3.64 -0.62 52.41
CA MET A 1 -3.90 -1.20 51.09
C MET A 1 -5.18 -0.57 50.54
N LYS A 2 -5.10 0.45 49.66
CA LYS A 2 -6.29 1.14 49.12
C LYS A 2 -6.93 0.24 48.06
N ILE A 3 -8.05 -0.37 48.40
CA ILE A 3 -8.86 -1.17 47.47
C ILE A 3 -9.36 -0.22 46.38
N CYS A 4 -8.97 -0.48 45.13
CA CYS A 4 -9.44 0.28 43.98
C CYS A 4 -10.97 0.13 43.91
N SER A 5 -11.71 1.23 43.86
CA SER A 5 -13.17 1.22 43.81
C SER A 5 -13.67 0.38 42.62
N LEU A 6 -14.69 -0.46 42.83
CA LEU A 6 -15.31 -1.28 41.77
C LEU A 6 -15.70 -0.46 40.53
N LYS A 7 -16.05 0.83 40.72
CA LYS A 7 -16.35 1.79 39.64
C LYS A 7 -15.12 2.14 38.81
N SER A 8 -13.95 2.24 39.43
CA SER A 8 -12.66 2.46 38.75
C SER A 8 -12.26 1.24 37.93
N MET A 9 -12.53 0.03 38.41
CA MET A 9 -12.27 -1.19 37.62
C MET A 9 -13.24 -1.32 36.44
N LEU A 10 -14.53 -1.04 36.64
CA LEU A 10 -15.52 -1.04 35.56
C LEU A 10 -15.20 -0.03 34.46
N SER A 11 -14.73 1.17 34.83
CA SER A 11 -14.36 2.21 33.85
C SER A 11 -13.16 1.79 32.99
N ILE A 12 -12.15 1.15 33.58
CA ILE A 12 -10.96 0.67 32.83
C ILE A 12 -11.36 -0.48 31.89
N ILE A 13 -12.17 -1.42 32.38
CA ILE A 13 -12.66 -2.54 31.56
C ILE A 13 -13.52 -2.03 30.40
N SER A 14 -14.39 -1.04 30.64
CA SER A 14 -15.22 -0.43 29.60
C SER A 14 -14.39 0.29 28.53
N SER A 15 -13.32 0.99 28.90
CA SER A 15 -12.41 1.64 27.95
C SER A 15 -11.59 0.63 27.14
N CYS A 16 -11.12 -0.46 27.76
CA CYS A 16 -10.42 -1.53 27.04
C CYS A 16 -11.35 -2.28 26.08
N LEU A 17 -12.61 -2.53 26.47
CA LEU A 17 -13.60 -3.12 25.56
C LEU A 17 -13.87 -2.20 24.38
N LEU A 18 -14.03 -0.88 24.59
CA LEU A 18 -14.26 0.06 23.49
C LEU A 18 -13.11 0.09 22.48
N LEU A 19 -11.86 -0.05 22.95
CA LEU A 19 -10.67 -0.09 22.10
C LEU A 19 -10.56 -1.39 21.29
N SER A 20 -11.03 -2.51 21.83
CA SER A 20 -10.99 -3.80 21.13
C SER A 20 -12.00 -3.94 19.99
N VAL A 21 -13.03 -3.10 19.95
CA VAL A 21 -14.08 -3.14 18.92
C VAL A 21 -13.66 -2.40 17.64
N ILE A 22 -12.54 -1.66 17.66
CA ILE A 22 -12.04 -0.87 16.52
C ILE A 22 -10.96 -1.64 15.71
N SER A 23 -10.59 -2.85 16.13
CA SER A 23 -9.62 -3.68 15.42
C SER A 23 -10.23 -4.29 14.16
N SER A 24 -10.19 -3.57 13.04
CA SER A 24 -10.50 -4.14 11.72
C SER A 24 -9.46 -5.22 11.38
N SER A 25 -9.90 -6.42 11.03
CA SER A 25 -9.02 -7.44 10.45
C SER A 25 -8.61 -7.00 9.04
N VAL A 26 -7.33 -6.66 8.88
CA VAL A 26 -6.73 -6.46 7.56
C VAL A 26 -6.25 -7.84 7.10
N TRP A 27 -6.81 -8.31 6.00
CA TRP A 27 -6.32 -9.50 5.32
C TRP A 27 -5.18 -9.08 4.42
N ALA A 28 -4.12 -9.88 4.34
CA ALA A 28 -3.02 -9.65 3.43
C ALA A 28 -2.84 -10.87 2.52
N TYR A 29 -2.38 -10.59 1.30
CA TYR A 29 -1.94 -11.60 0.37
C TYR A 29 -0.58 -12.12 0.79
N THR A 30 -0.32 -13.38 0.46
CA THR A 30 0.96 -14.01 0.73
C THR A 30 1.52 -14.65 -0.53
N ILE A 31 2.83 -14.91 -0.52
CA ILE A 31 3.50 -15.76 -1.50
C ILE A 31 4.28 -16.88 -0.79
N ASN A 32 4.70 -17.88 -1.56
CA ASN A 32 5.51 -19.00 -1.08
C ASN A 32 4.80 -19.82 0.01
N GLY A 33 3.52 -20.15 -0.22
CA GLY A 33 2.73 -21.00 0.67
C GLY A 33 2.40 -20.36 2.01
N GLY A 34 2.23 -19.04 2.06
CA GLY A 34 1.91 -18.28 3.26
C GLY A 34 3.13 -17.75 4.02
N SER A 35 4.35 -17.95 3.51
CA SER A 35 5.58 -17.63 4.24
C SER A 35 5.96 -16.15 4.18
N ILE A 36 5.54 -15.44 3.14
CA ILE A 36 5.87 -14.04 2.90
C ILE A 36 4.57 -13.27 2.75
N ASP A 37 4.36 -12.28 3.60
CA ASP A 37 3.27 -11.30 3.50
C ASP A 37 3.67 -10.23 2.47
N VAL A 38 2.79 -9.97 1.50
CA VAL A 38 2.98 -8.95 0.46
C VAL A 38 1.97 -7.81 0.56
N GLY A 39 1.14 -7.78 1.60
CA GLY A 39 0.17 -6.72 1.82
C GLY A 39 -1.12 -6.89 1.01
N ASN A 40 -1.71 -5.77 0.58
CA ASN A 40 -2.98 -5.74 -0.16
C ASN A 40 -2.74 -5.55 -1.66
N VAL A 41 -3.76 -5.84 -2.48
CA VAL A 41 -3.73 -5.40 -3.89
C VAL A 41 -3.67 -3.88 -3.94
N ASP A 42 -2.72 -3.37 -4.71
CA ASP A 42 -2.53 -1.95 -4.94
C ASP A 42 -3.63 -1.36 -5.80
N THR A 43 -3.86 -0.05 -5.64
CA THR A 43 -4.95 0.62 -6.34
C THR A 43 -4.50 1.08 -7.72
N LEU A 44 -5.15 0.57 -8.77
CA LEU A 44 -5.02 1.12 -10.13
C LEU A 44 -5.63 2.53 -10.17
N LEU A 45 -4.79 3.53 -10.40
CA LEU A 45 -5.19 4.95 -10.47
C LEU A 45 -5.59 5.35 -11.89
N ALA A 46 -4.80 4.94 -12.89
CA ALA A 46 -5.00 5.32 -14.28
C ALA A 46 -4.34 4.32 -15.24
N GLN A 47 -4.80 4.35 -16.48
CA GLN A 47 -4.26 3.54 -17.57
C GLN A 47 -4.31 4.31 -18.89
N SER A 48 -3.33 4.13 -19.76
CA SER A 48 -3.21 4.86 -21.03
C SER A 48 -2.40 4.08 -22.07
N ASP A 49 -2.45 4.55 -23.32
CA ASP A 49 -1.51 4.16 -24.38
C ASP A 49 -0.65 5.37 -24.73
N LEU A 50 0.55 5.46 -24.17
CA LEU A 50 1.32 6.70 -24.27
C LEU A 50 1.97 6.94 -25.63
N GLY A 51 2.12 5.91 -26.49
CA GLY A 51 2.75 6.00 -27.81
C GLY A 51 4.25 6.36 -27.79
N ASN A 52 4.64 7.34 -26.98
CA ASN A 52 5.98 7.67 -26.55
C ASN A 52 6.24 7.11 -25.15
N SER A 53 7.15 6.15 -25.04
CA SER A 53 7.53 5.49 -23.78
C SER A 53 8.91 5.92 -23.29
N SER A 54 9.33 7.15 -23.62
CA SER A 54 10.49 7.75 -22.98
C SER A 54 10.21 7.98 -21.50
N THR A 55 11.21 7.81 -20.65
CA THR A 55 11.10 8.05 -19.20
C THR A 55 10.52 9.43 -18.85
N ASP A 56 10.91 10.48 -19.55
CA ASP A 56 10.36 11.83 -19.33
C ASP A 56 8.88 11.95 -19.68
N GLY A 57 8.45 11.23 -20.72
CA GLY A 57 7.04 11.17 -21.15
C GLY A 57 6.18 10.39 -20.17
N GLU A 58 6.70 9.25 -19.68
CA GLU A 58 6.06 8.44 -18.63
C GLU A 58 5.92 9.24 -17.34
N LYS A 59 7.01 9.88 -16.89
CA LYS A 59 6.98 10.78 -15.72
C LYS A 59 5.96 11.92 -15.89
N SER A 60 6.01 12.64 -17.02
CA SER A 60 5.09 13.76 -17.28
C SER A 60 3.62 13.33 -17.27
N TRP A 61 3.35 12.12 -17.78
CA TRP A 61 2.00 11.56 -17.71
C TRP A 61 1.59 11.26 -16.27
N VAL A 62 2.44 10.62 -15.47
CA VAL A 62 2.14 10.33 -14.06
C VAL A 62 1.88 11.62 -13.28
N GLU A 63 2.71 12.65 -13.45
CA GLU A 63 2.50 13.97 -12.83
C GLU A 63 1.16 14.59 -13.24
N SER A 64 0.72 14.39 -14.49
CA SER A 64 -0.58 14.88 -14.97
C SER A 64 -1.77 14.16 -14.33
N ILE A 65 -1.61 12.90 -13.93
CA ILE A 65 -2.63 12.12 -13.24
C ILE A 65 -2.69 12.48 -11.75
N LEU A 66 -1.53 12.60 -11.11
CA LEU A 66 -1.42 12.84 -9.67
C LEU A 66 -1.65 14.32 -9.29
N GLY A 67 -1.34 15.25 -10.20
CA GLY A 67 -1.53 16.69 -9.99
C GLY A 67 -0.42 17.35 -9.17
N PHE A 68 0.71 16.67 -8.97
CA PHE A 68 1.90 17.18 -8.29
C PHE A 68 3.19 16.61 -8.93
N GLU A 69 4.32 17.21 -8.58
CA GLU A 69 5.63 16.79 -9.09
C GLU A 69 6.13 15.55 -8.35
N ILE A 70 6.68 14.59 -9.09
CA ILE A 70 7.21 13.34 -8.53
C ILE A 70 8.70 13.19 -8.82
N ILE A 71 9.35 12.33 -8.04
CA ILE A 71 10.72 11.90 -8.28
C ILE A 71 10.67 10.46 -8.79
N LEU A 72 11.30 10.20 -9.94
CA LEU A 72 11.59 8.84 -10.38
C LEU A 72 12.73 8.31 -9.53
N GLU A 73 12.48 7.24 -8.78
CA GLU A 73 13.50 6.61 -7.95
C GLU A 73 14.24 5.50 -8.68
N TYR A 74 13.47 4.65 -9.36
CA TYR A 74 14.03 3.47 -10.00
C TYR A 74 13.24 3.09 -11.26
N LYS A 75 13.95 2.50 -12.21
CA LYS A 75 13.41 1.93 -13.45
C LYS A 75 14.03 0.55 -13.66
N ASN A 76 13.18 -0.47 -13.82
CA ASN A 76 13.61 -1.83 -14.10
C ASN A 76 13.14 -2.25 -15.50
N ASP A 77 14.09 -2.47 -16.41
CA ASP A 77 13.84 -2.74 -17.83
C ASP A 77 14.02 -4.21 -18.26
N GLY A 78 14.16 -5.17 -17.34
CA GLY A 78 14.34 -6.55 -17.83
C GLY A 78 14.56 -7.70 -16.86
N ASN A 79 14.47 -7.49 -15.55
CA ASN A 79 14.52 -8.60 -14.60
C ASN A 79 13.32 -8.54 -13.67
N PHE A 80 12.29 -9.33 -13.99
CA PHE A 80 11.03 -9.37 -13.25
C PHE A 80 10.85 -10.76 -12.64
N ASN A 81 10.50 -10.82 -11.36
CA ASN A 81 10.26 -12.05 -10.61
C ASN A 81 8.82 -12.14 -10.10
N TRP A 82 7.87 -11.69 -10.94
CA TRP A 82 6.45 -11.69 -10.60
C TRP A 82 6.00 -13.07 -10.13
N THR A 83 5.59 -13.12 -8.88
CA THR A 83 5.17 -14.34 -8.21
C THR A 83 3.66 -14.28 -7.99
N LYS A 84 2.97 -15.33 -8.40
CA LYS A 84 1.53 -15.45 -8.15
C LYS A 84 1.26 -15.55 -6.65
N THR A 85 0.26 -14.83 -6.14
CA THR A 85 -0.14 -14.93 -4.74
C THR A 85 -0.72 -16.29 -4.40
N ASP A 86 -0.63 -16.67 -3.13
CA ASP A 86 -1.30 -17.86 -2.62
C ASP A 86 -2.82 -17.63 -2.64
N PRO A 87 -3.60 -18.62 -3.11
CA PRO A 87 -5.03 -18.44 -3.29
C PRO A 87 -5.74 -18.31 -1.94
N ILE A 88 -6.46 -17.22 -1.76
CA ILE A 88 -7.35 -17.05 -0.62
C ILE A 88 -8.62 -17.86 -0.89
N ASN A 89 -8.97 -18.79 0.01
CA ASN A 89 -10.20 -19.59 -0.05
C ASN A 89 -10.39 -20.42 -1.35
N ASN A 90 -9.30 -20.85 -2.01
CA ASN A 90 -9.33 -21.56 -3.29
C ASN A 90 -9.97 -20.77 -4.46
N ALA A 91 -10.05 -19.44 -4.36
CA ALA A 91 -10.46 -18.60 -5.48
C ALA A 91 -9.40 -18.61 -6.58
N VAL A 92 -9.85 -18.56 -7.84
CA VAL A 92 -8.95 -18.25 -8.96
C VAL A 92 -8.64 -16.77 -8.85
N ASP A 93 -7.40 -16.44 -8.47
CA ASP A 93 -6.87 -15.09 -8.48
C ASP A 93 -5.96 -14.86 -9.69
N TYR A 94 -5.92 -13.61 -10.13
CA TYR A 94 -4.99 -13.11 -11.15
C TYR A 94 -4.03 -12.10 -10.52
N ILE A 95 -3.72 -12.33 -9.25
CA ILE A 95 -2.97 -11.42 -8.41
C ILE A 95 -1.51 -11.88 -8.39
N TYR A 96 -0.63 -10.92 -8.64
CA TYR A 96 0.81 -11.13 -8.71
C TYR A 96 1.52 -10.10 -7.84
N ALA A 97 2.58 -10.53 -7.19
CA ALA A 97 3.45 -9.69 -6.39
C ALA A 97 4.87 -9.68 -6.98
N GLU A 98 5.49 -8.51 -7.04
CA GLU A 98 6.90 -8.34 -7.36
C GLU A 98 7.59 -7.60 -6.22
N HIS A 99 8.78 -8.06 -5.82
CA HIS A 99 9.58 -7.34 -4.85
C HIS A 99 10.21 -6.10 -5.50
N LEU A 100 10.06 -4.95 -4.85
CA LEU A 100 10.61 -3.68 -5.30
C LEU A 100 11.95 -3.41 -4.61
N ASP A 101 12.93 -2.92 -5.37
CA ASP A 101 14.27 -2.57 -4.83
C ASP A 101 14.24 -1.31 -3.95
N ASN A 102 13.12 -0.57 -3.99
CA ASN A 102 12.84 0.62 -3.21
C ASN A 102 11.45 0.53 -2.56
N SER A 103 11.04 1.58 -1.84
CA SER A 103 9.74 1.67 -1.18
C SER A 103 8.90 2.80 -1.77
N PRO A 104 8.42 2.67 -3.02
CA PRO A 104 7.72 3.75 -3.69
C PRO A 104 6.24 3.85 -3.30
N GLU A 105 5.74 5.07 -3.22
CA GLU A 105 4.32 5.40 -3.06
C GLU A 105 3.52 5.10 -4.33
N TYR A 106 4.16 5.24 -5.49
CA TYR A 106 3.54 5.02 -6.79
C TYR A 106 4.46 4.22 -7.71
N TYR A 107 3.86 3.40 -8.56
CA TYR A 107 4.63 2.72 -9.60
C TYR A 107 3.80 2.59 -10.88
N LEU A 108 4.52 2.62 -12.00
CA LEU A 108 3.99 2.47 -13.34
C LEU A 108 4.45 1.14 -13.89
N ILE A 109 3.50 0.33 -14.37
CA ILE A 109 3.81 -0.87 -15.12
C ILE A 109 3.53 -0.60 -16.59
N LYS A 110 4.54 -0.89 -17.42
CA LYS A 110 4.37 -0.93 -18.86
C LYS A 110 4.31 -2.37 -19.34
N MET A 111 3.30 -2.65 -20.14
CA MET A 111 3.10 -3.94 -20.76
C MET A 111 3.52 -3.90 -22.23
N GLY A 112 4.27 -4.92 -22.65
CA GLY A 112 4.71 -5.12 -24.03
C GLY A 112 3.57 -5.63 -24.90
N ASN A 113 3.19 -4.82 -25.90
CA ASN A 113 2.31 -5.22 -27.01
C ASN A 113 1.01 -5.94 -26.55
N LEU A 114 0.32 -5.36 -25.57
CA LEU A 114 -1.05 -5.77 -25.25
C LEU A 114 -1.97 -5.30 -26.38
N LYS A 115 -2.44 -6.25 -27.18
CA LYS A 115 -3.54 -6.02 -28.14
C LYS A 115 -4.82 -6.53 -27.51
N ILE A 116 -5.29 -5.84 -26.48
CA ILE A 116 -6.58 -6.16 -25.86
C ILE A 116 -7.62 -5.40 -26.68
N SER A 117 -8.38 -6.08 -27.51
CA SER A 117 -9.47 -5.43 -28.26
C SER A 117 -10.69 -5.31 -27.35
N PRO A 118 -11.36 -4.14 -27.23
CA PRO A 118 -11.19 -2.90 -28.00
C PRO A 118 -10.29 -1.85 -27.33
N ILE A 119 -9.58 -2.19 -26.26
CA ILE A 119 -8.89 -1.27 -25.36
C ILE A 119 -7.38 -1.55 -25.32
N ASN A 120 -6.57 -0.74 -26.01
CA ASN A 120 -5.13 -0.96 -26.13
C ASN A 120 -4.31 -0.19 -25.09
N TYR A 121 -4.56 -0.35 -23.79
CA TYR A 121 -3.68 0.28 -22.79
C TYR A 121 -2.34 -0.44 -22.71
N SER A 122 -1.26 0.34 -22.65
CA SER A 122 0.11 -0.16 -22.50
C SER A 122 0.75 0.26 -21.17
N HIS A 123 0.19 1.27 -20.51
CA HIS A 123 0.70 1.86 -19.26
C HIS A 123 -0.37 1.82 -18.18
N PHE A 124 -0.01 1.36 -16.99
CA PHE A 124 -0.89 1.22 -15.83
C PHE A 124 -0.21 1.81 -14.59
N LEU A 125 -0.81 2.85 -14.00
CA LEU A 125 -0.31 3.55 -12.82
C LEU A 125 -1.02 3.06 -11.57
N PHE A 126 -0.25 2.71 -10.54
CA PHE A 126 -0.73 2.21 -9.26
C PHE A 126 -0.29 3.11 -8.10
N SER A 127 -1.11 3.14 -7.05
CA SER A 127 -0.74 3.62 -5.72
C SER A 127 -0.41 2.41 -4.85
N ASN A 128 0.79 2.40 -4.28
CA ASN A 128 1.21 1.40 -3.30
C ASN A 128 0.56 1.71 -1.95
N LEU A 129 -0.21 0.78 -1.39
CA LEU A 129 -1.10 1.10 -0.27
C LEU A 129 -0.50 0.85 1.11
N ASN A 130 0.22 -0.26 1.31
CA ASN A 130 0.56 -0.74 2.65
C ASN A 130 1.95 -1.37 2.76
N GLU A 131 2.37 -2.17 1.79
CA GLU A 131 3.64 -2.87 1.82
C GLU A 131 4.51 -2.35 0.67
N PHE A 132 5.20 -1.24 0.93
CA PHE A 132 5.97 -0.52 -0.08
C PHE A 132 7.10 -1.35 -0.70
N SER A 133 7.48 -2.46 -0.07
CA SER A 133 8.50 -3.39 -0.58
C SER A 133 7.99 -4.29 -1.71
N TYR A 134 6.67 -4.31 -1.96
CA TYR A 134 6.05 -5.13 -2.99
C TYR A 134 5.11 -4.30 -3.87
N ALA A 135 5.08 -4.61 -5.16
CA ALA A 135 4.01 -4.22 -6.07
C ALA A 135 3.05 -5.39 -6.18
N VAL A 136 1.80 -5.22 -5.73
CA VAL A 136 0.77 -6.27 -5.78
C VAL A 136 -0.34 -5.84 -6.72
N ILE A 137 -0.42 -6.49 -7.88
CA ILE A 137 -1.38 -6.12 -8.93
C ILE A 137 -2.38 -7.24 -9.18
N ASP A 138 -3.60 -6.85 -9.55
CA ASP A 138 -4.60 -7.76 -10.10
C ASP A 138 -4.68 -7.56 -11.62
N LEU A 139 -4.31 -8.58 -12.40
CA LEU A 139 -4.42 -8.51 -13.87
C LEU A 139 -5.86 -8.39 -14.35
N ALA A 140 -6.85 -8.79 -13.55
CA ALA A 140 -8.25 -8.56 -13.88
C ALA A 140 -8.63 -7.07 -13.91
N ALA A 141 -7.89 -6.23 -13.19
CA ALA A 141 -8.08 -4.77 -13.22
C ALA A 141 -7.67 -4.14 -14.56
N PHE A 142 -6.87 -4.84 -15.38
CA PHE A 142 -6.31 -4.31 -16.63
C PHE A 142 -7.33 -4.36 -17.78
N GLY A 143 -8.39 -5.17 -17.65
CA GLY A 143 -9.46 -5.30 -18.64
C GLY A 143 -9.98 -6.72 -18.82
N ALA A 144 -11.08 -6.85 -19.56
CA ALA A 144 -11.91 -8.07 -19.62
C ALA A 144 -11.30 -9.26 -20.41
N ASP A 145 -10.13 -9.11 -21.02
CA ASP A 145 -9.52 -10.17 -21.84
C ASP A 145 -8.27 -10.75 -21.16
N LEU A 146 -8.54 -11.58 -20.15
CA LEU A 146 -7.54 -12.28 -19.35
C LEU A 146 -6.73 -13.31 -20.16
N GLU A 147 -7.20 -13.74 -21.34
CA GLU A 147 -6.46 -14.67 -22.20
C GLU A 147 -5.24 -13.99 -22.85
N ASN A 148 -5.36 -12.68 -23.12
CA ASN A 148 -4.32 -11.89 -23.76
C ASN A 148 -3.40 -11.15 -22.78
N ILE A 149 -3.86 -10.97 -21.54
CA ILE A 149 -3.11 -10.38 -20.43
C ILE A 149 -2.29 -11.48 -19.75
N ASN A 150 -0.97 -11.38 -19.85
CA ASN A 150 -0.04 -12.28 -19.19
C ASN A 150 1.04 -11.46 -18.49
N ILE A 151 1.32 -11.77 -17.23
CA ILE A 151 2.35 -11.11 -16.43
C ILE A 151 3.74 -11.15 -17.09
N GLY A 152 4.04 -12.19 -17.87
CA GLY A 152 5.30 -12.30 -18.62
C GLY A 152 5.44 -11.31 -19.77
N LYS A 153 4.41 -10.48 -20.04
CA LYS A 153 4.48 -9.38 -21.02
C LYS A 153 4.88 -8.05 -20.38
N VAL A 154 5.13 -7.98 -19.07
CA VAL A 154 5.66 -6.76 -18.46
C VAL A 154 6.98 -6.41 -19.16
N SER A 155 7.05 -5.19 -19.70
CA SER A 155 8.22 -4.67 -20.41
C SER A 155 9.18 -3.98 -19.46
N HIS A 156 8.64 -3.15 -18.56
CA HIS A 156 9.37 -2.44 -17.53
C HIS A 156 8.40 -1.93 -16.46
N TYR A 157 8.96 -1.56 -15.32
CA TYR A 157 8.25 -0.74 -14.34
C TYR A 157 9.10 0.45 -13.91
N ASP A 158 8.44 1.56 -13.63
CA ASP A 158 9.03 2.78 -13.06
C ASP A 158 8.45 3.00 -11.67
N THR A 159 9.26 3.43 -10.72
CA THR A 159 8.83 3.70 -9.34
C THR A 159 9.03 5.17 -8.97
N PHE A 160 8.07 5.72 -8.25
CA PHE A 160 7.99 7.14 -7.95
C PHE A 160 7.62 7.40 -6.50
N ASN A 161 8.12 8.52 -5.99
CA ASN A 161 7.71 9.09 -4.71
C ASN A 161 7.31 10.56 -4.88
N ASP A 162 6.44 11.03 -3.99
CA ASP A 162 6.14 12.46 -3.89
C ASP A 162 7.44 13.24 -3.60
N ARG A 163 7.60 14.37 -4.29
CA ARG A 163 8.68 15.33 -4.03
C ARG A 163 8.42 16.14 -2.76
N SER A 164 7.17 16.18 -2.29
CA SER A 164 6.73 16.95 -1.15
C SER A 164 7.11 16.25 0.16
N PRO A 165 7.62 16.97 1.17
CA PRO A 165 7.85 16.39 2.49
C PRO A 165 6.52 15.92 3.07
N VAL A 166 6.37 14.60 3.29
CA VAL A 166 5.21 14.03 3.98
C VAL A 166 5.08 14.68 5.36
N PRO A 167 3.95 15.33 5.69
CA PRO A 167 3.73 15.85 7.03
C PRO A 167 3.82 14.72 8.05
N GLU A 168 4.63 14.90 9.11
CA GLU A 168 4.82 13.88 10.13
C GLU A 168 3.46 13.35 10.65
N PRO A 169 3.29 12.03 10.82
CA PRO A 169 2.01 11.45 11.21
C PRO A 169 1.45 12.09 12.48
N ALA A 170 0.16 12.47 12.47
CA ALA A 170 -0.55 12.99 13.64
C ALA A 170 -0.51 12.02 14.85
N THR A 171 -0.16 10.76 14.62
CA THR A 171 0.09 9.75 15.66
C THR A 171 1.28 10.11 16.55
N MET A 172 2.31 10.80 16.05
CA MET A 172 3.43 11.28 16.88
C MET A 172 2.98 12.37 17.85
N LEU A 173 2.12 13.27 17.39
CA LEU A 173 1.49 14.30 18.21
C LEU A 173 0.55 13.66 19.24
N LEU A 174 -0.26 12.67 18.84
CA LEU A 174 -1.13 11.92 19.75
C LEU A 174 -0.33 11.13 20.80
N PHE A 175 0.78 10.51 20.40
CA PHE A 175 1.71 9.83 21.30
C PHE A 175 2.30 10.81 22.32
N GLY A 176 2.72 12.00 21.86
CA GLY A 176 3.18 13.09 22.72
C GLY A 176 2.12 13.54 23.73
N PHE A 177 0.89 13.76 23.27
CA PHE A 177 -0.23 14.09 24.17
C PHE A 177 -0.57 12.98 25.14
N GLY A 178 -0.48 11.71 24.72
CA GLY A 178 -0.66 10.54 25.58
C GLY A 178 0.34 10.52 26.74
N LEU A 179 1.63 10.71 26.45
CA LEU A 179 2.69 10.79 27.46
C LEU A 179 2.49 11.99 28.40
N MET A 180 2.13 13.15 27.84
CA MET A 180 1.87 14.36 28.63
C MET A 180 0.67 14.19 29.57
N GLY A 181 -0.39 13.52 29.11
CA GLY A 181 -1.55 13.18 29.93
C GLY A 181 -1.20 12.27 31.11
N ILE A 182 -0.39 11.23 30.88
CA ILE A 182 0.08 10.32 31.95
C ILE A 182 0.94 11.08 32.98
N ALA A 183 1.86 11.94 32.52
CA ALA A 183 2.71 12.74 33.40
C ALA A 183 1.89 13.72 34.27
N ALA A 184 0.86 14.36 33.69
CA ALA A 184 -0.03 15.27 34.42
C ALA A 184 -0.81 14.54 35.53
N VAL A 185 -1.33 13.35 35.24
CA VAL A 185 -2.05 12.52 36.24
C VAL A 185 -1.10 12.02 37.34
N GLY A 186 0.15 11.67 36.99
CA GLY A 186 1.17 11.21 37.93
C GLY A 186 1.59 12.28 38.95
N LYS A 187 1.63 13.56 38.56
CA LYS A 187 1.96 14.67 39.46
C LYS A 187 0.93 14.88 40.58
N ASN A 188 -0.35 14.63 40.32
CA ASN A 188 -1.41 14.85 41.31
C ASN A 188 -1.46 13.76 42.39
N LYS A 189 -0.88 12.58 42.16
CA LYS A 189 -0.79 11.51 43.17
C LYS A 189 0.35 11.69 44.17
N ARG A 190 1.36 12.52 43.86
CA ARG A 190 2.52 12.76 44.75
C ARG A 190 2.31 13.87 45.78
N LYS A 191 1.26 14.68 45.68
CA LYS A 191 0.95 15.77 46.63
C LYS A 191 0.09 15.33 47.83
N SER A 192 -0.14 14.03 48.04
CA SER A 192 -1.02 13.51 49.10
C SER A 192 -0.31 12.54 50.06
N ILE A 193 1.00 12.64 50.23
CA ILE A 193 1.78 11.99 51.30
C ILE A 193 2.45 13.09 52.12
#